data_AF-A0A9D4GMF5-F1
#
_entry.id   AF-A0A9D4GMF5-F1
#
_cell.length_a   1.000
_cell.length_b   1.000
_cell.length_c   1.000
_cell.angle_alpha   90.00
_cell.angle_beta   90.00
_cell.angle_gamma   90.00
#
_symmetry.space_group_name_H-M   'P 1'
#
loop_
_entity.id
_entity.type
_entity.pdbx_description
1 polymer ?
#
loop_
_entity_poly.entity_id
_entity_poly.type
_entity_poly.pdbx_seq_one_letter_code
_entity_poly.pdbx_strand_id
1 'polypeptide(L)' 'MINHMSVQRAATTSGVPVTTLKDRVHGNIPLDNVQSGRTQLFSKDQETMLAPHLNSMAEVVYGYSRT' A
#
# COMPACT_ATOMS: atom_id res chain seq x y z
N MET A 1 20.16 23.36 0.31
CA MET A 1 20.92 22.37 -0.50
C MET A 1 19.95 21.29 -0.93
N ILE A 2 19.58 21.23 -2.21
CA ILE A 2 18.86 20.08 -2.75
C ILE A 2 19.92 18.98 -2.90
N ASN A 3 19.91 17.99 -2.02
CA ASN A 3 20.83 16.85 -2.13
C ASN A 3 20.47 16.10 -3.42
N HIS A 4 21.27 16.30 -4.47
CA HIS A 4 21.21 15.54 -5.72
C HIS A 4 21.68 14.10 -5.46
N MET A 5 20.81 13.32 -4.80
CA MET A 5 21.03 11.89 -4.61
C MET A 5 20.82 11.20 -5.96
N SER A 6 21.81 10.43 -6.40
CA SER A 6 21.67 9.62 -7.62
C SER A 6 20.53 8.61 -7.46
N VAL A 7 19.83 8.30 -8.55
CA VAL A 7 18.74 7.30 -8.55
C VAL A 7 19.22 5.95 -8.00
N GLN A 8 20.49 5.62 -8.24
CA GLN A 8 21.16 4.44 -7.69
C GLN A 8 21.17 4.46 -6.15
N ARG A 9 21.59 5.58 -5.55
CA ARG A 9 21.68 5.73 -4.10
C ARG A 9 20.30 5.80 -3.45
N ALA A 10 19.32 6.40 -4.15
CA ALA A 10 17.93 6.41 -3.74
C ALA A 10 17.36 4.99 -3.68
N ALA A 11 17.59 4.18 -4.72
CA ALA A 11 17.12 2.80 -4.81
C ALA A 11 17.61 1.94 -3.64
N THR A 12 18.91 2.00 -3.36
CA THR A 12 19.52 1.26 -2.26
C THR A 12 18.97 1.70 -0.90
N THR A 13 18.74 3.00 -0.70
CA THR A 13 18.26 3.54 0.58
C THR A 13 16.78 3.21 0.83
N SER A 14 15.97 3.22 -0.24
CA SER A 14 14.53 2.98 -0.15
C SER A 14 14.13 1.51 -0.28
N GLY A 15 15.07 0.62 -0.62
CA GLY A 15 14.77 -0.80 -0.90
C GLY A 15 13.89 -1.02 -2.13
N VAL A 16 13.86 -0.05 -3.05
CA VAL A 16 13.05 -0.09 -4.29
C VAL A 16 13.97 -0.37 -5.48
N PRO A 17 13.58 -1.21 -6.45
CA PRO A 17 14.38 -1.44 -7.65
C PRO A 17 14.72 -0.15 -8.40
N VAL A 18 15.96 -0.04 -8.88
CA VAL A 18 16.47 1.13 -9.62
C VAL A 18 15.61 1.43 -10.86
N THR A 19 15.13 0.39 -11.54
CA THR A 19 14.25 0.50 -12.71
C THR A 19 12.94 1.21 -12.36
N THR A 20 12.28 0.82 -11.27
CA THR A 20 11.06 1.45 -10.78
C THR A 20 11.26 2.93 -10.46
N LEU A 21 12.40 3.30 -9.87
CA LEU A 21 12.71 4.71 -9.61
C LEU A 21 13.04 5.47 -10.90
N LYS A 22 13.73 4.86 -11.87
CA LYS A 22 13.97 5.46 -13.18
C LYS A 22 12.66 5.72 -13.91
N ASP A 23 11.76 4.75 -13.96
CA ASP A 23 10.44 4.87 -14.59
C ASP A 23 9.60 5.98 -13.92
N ARG A 24 9.73 6.14 -12.60
CA ARG A 24 9.13 7.27 -11.86
C ARG A 24 9.74 8.61 -12.22
N VAL A 25 11.08 8.73 -12.30
CA VAL A 25 11.76 10.00 -12.65
C VAL A 25 11.50 10.40 -14.11
N HIS A 26 11.39 9.42 -15.01
CA HIS A 26 11.08 9.66 -16.42
C HIS A 26 9.59 9.95 -16.69
N GLY A 27 8.73 9.91 -15.66
CA GLY A 27 7.29 10.16 -15.81
C GLY A 27 6.51 9.06 -16.51
N ASN A 28 7.13 7.87 -16.69
CA ASN A 28 6.47 6.71 -17.28
C ASN A 28 5.40 6.12 -16.35
N ILE A 29 5.45 6.44 -15.05
CA ILE A 29 4.46 6.08 -14.05
C ILE A 29 3.92 7.37 -13.44
N PRO A 30 2.63 7.72 -13.65
CA PRO A 30 2.03 8.91 -13.05
C PRO A 30 2.07 8.80 -11.52
N LEU A 31 2.56 9.85 -10.86
CA LEU A 31 2.70 9.92 -9.39
C LEU A 31 1.34 9.72 -8.68
N ASP A 32 0.27 10.15 -9.33
CA ASP A 32 -1.08 10.15 -8.79
C ASP A 32 -1.73 8.75 -8.78
N ASN A 33 -1.21 7.80 -9.55
CA ASN A 33 -1.76 6.45 -9.67
C ASN A 33 -1.06 5.41 -8.78
N VAL A 34 -0.11 5.83 -7.94
CA VAL A 34 0.59 4.91 -7.03
C VAL A 34 -0.12 4.91 -5.68
N GLN A 35 -1.16 4.10 -5.54
CA GLN A 35 -1.67 3.75 -4.20
C GLN A 35 -0.61 2.90 -3.49
N SER A 36 -0.04 3.45 -2.42
CA SER A 36 0.80 2.66 -1.51
C SER A 36 -0.10 1.72 -0.71
N GLY A 37 -0.08 0.43 -1.08
CA GLY A 37 -0.85 -0.61 -0.40
C GLY A 37 -1.95 -1.21 -1.25
N ARG A 38 -2.77 -2.07 -0.64
CA ARG A 38 -3.93 -2.67 -1.32
C ARG A 38 -5.00 -1.62 -1.52
N THR A 39 -5.68 -1.65 -2.67
CA THR A 39 -6.85 -0.83 -2.92
C THR A 39 -7.87 -1.02 -1.80
N GLN A 40 -8.32 0.07 -1.21
CA GLN A 40 -9.38 0.05 -0.20
C GLN A 40 -10.67 -0.44 -0.86
N LEU A 41 -11.14 -1.61 -0.44
CA LEU A 41 -12.40 -2.19 -0.93
C LEU A 41 -13.62 -1.56 -0.25
N PHE A 42 -13.43 -1.02 0.95
CA PHE A 42 -14.46 -0.42 1.76
C PHE A 42 -14.10 1.02 2.09
N SER A 43 -15.12 1.87 2.24
CA SER A 43 -14.92 3.19 2.82
C SER A 43 -14.55 3.07 4.30
N LYS A 44 -13.95 4.12 4.87
CA LYS A 44 -13.59 4.14 6.30
C LYS A 44 -14.79 3.87 7.21
N ASP A 45 -15.97 4.38 6.85
CA ASP A 45 -17.20 4.17 7.63
C ASP A 45 -17.66 2.71 7.55
N GLN A 46 -17.57 2.10 6.36
CA GLN A 46 -17.86 0.68 6.17
C GLN A 46 -16.89 -0.20 6.96
N GLU A 47 -15.59 0.10 6.96
CA GLU A 47 -14.60 -0.62 7.76
C GLU A 47 -14.87 -0.49 9.26
N THR A 48 -15.29 0.71 9.72
CA THR A 48 -15.60 0.97 11.13
C THR A 48 -16.80 0.17 11.63
N MET A 49 -17.78 -0.10 10.75
CA MET A 49 -18.92 -0.98 11.07
C MET A 49 -18.56 -2.46 10.96
N LEU A 50 -17.68 -2.83 10.01
CA LEU A 50 -17.32 -4.21 9.73
C LEU A 50 -16.40 -4.81 10.82
N ALA A 51 -15.43 -4.03 11.32
CA ALA A 51 -14.47 -4.50 12.32
C ALA A 51 -15.11 -5.08 13.59
N PRO A 52 -16.04 -4.37 14.28
CA PRO A 52 -16.68 -4.92 15.48
C PRO A 52 -17.63 -6.08 15.17
N HIS A 53 -18.25 -6.10 13.98
CA HIS A 53 -19.08 -7.21 13.53
C HIS A 53 -18.26 -8.50 13.31
N LEU A 54 -17.09 -8.40 12.67
CA LEU A 54 -16.21 -9.56 12.49
C LEU A 54 -15.67 -10.08 13.83
N ASN A 55 -15.34 -9.18 14.76
CA ASN A 55 -14.88 -9.58 16.10
C ASN A 55 -15.97 -10.33 16.87
N SER A 56 -17.22 -9.84 16.85
CA SER A 56 -18.32 -10.52 17.53
C SER A 56 -18.65 -11.88 16.90
N MET A 57 -18.55 -12.00 15.58
CA MET A 57 -18.74 -13.28 14.88
C MET A 57 -17.60 -14.28 15.16
N ALA A 58 -16.37 -13.79 15.31
CA ALA A 58 -15.21 -14.62 15.67
C ALA A 58 -15.32 -15.19 17.09
N GLU A 59 -15.82 -14.40 18.04
CA GLU A 59 -16.06 -14.84 19.43
C GLU A 59 -17.13 -15.93 19.54
N VAL A 60 -18.12 -15.92 18.64
CA VAL A 60 -19.23 -16.89 18.64
C VAL A 60 -18.86 -18.21 17.93
N VAL A 61 -17.60 -18.40 17.52
CA VAL A 61 -17.15 -19.61 16.79
C VAL A 61 -17.92 -19.77 15.48
N TYR A 62 -18.09 -18.68 14.73
CA TYR A 62 -18.08 -18.81 13.27
C TYR A 62 -16.62 -18.68 12.85
N GLY A 63 -15.92 -19.80 12.87
CA GLY A 63 -14.66 -19.92 12.14
C GLY A 63 -14.96 -19.61 10.68
N TYR A 64 -14.75 -18.35 10.27
CA TYR A 64 -14.77 -17.97 8.87
C TYR A 64 -13.63 -18.73 8.21
N SER A 65 -13.96 -19.92 7.72
CA SER A 65 -13.08 -20.78 6.96
C SER A 65 -12.63 -19.99 5.75
N ARG A 66 -11.38 -19.56 5.77
CA ARG A 66 -10.66 -19.16 4.56
C ARG A 66 -10.40 -20.44 3.77
N THR A 67 -11.39 -20.86 2.99
CA THR A 67 -11.19 -21.74 1.83
C THR A 67 -11.24 -20.89 0.58
#